data_AF-A0A922MSF1-F1
#
_entry.id   AF-A0A922MSF1-F1
#
_cell.length_a   1.000
_cell.length_b   1.000
_cell.length_c   1.000
_cell.angle_alpha   90.00
_cell.angle_beta   90.00
_cell.angle_gamma   90.00
#
_symmetry.space_group_name_H-M   'P 1'
#
loop_
_entity.id
_entity.type
_entity.pdbx_description
1 polymer ?
#
loop_
_entity_poly.entity_id
_entity_poly.type
_entity_poly.pdbx_seq_one_letter_code
_entity_poly.pdbx_strand_id
1 'polypeptide(L)'
;MGDGDIDLIVDVAKNTNLYGVQETGKSIKATKEDIIDFLAINILMGVVVMPSYKDYWKTSYRYGKIADVMPIKRFQQIRRYSYVDAYPVESVKRFHKKSKGRIDVPCPQIVRHYNRHMGGVNLADMLIAWYRTIQDSVSEEKKIKKPATERPIDAIRYDAVDHWPEHTEYQRCKYCKKGQASTRCTKCNVHLCYVAKRNCFVAYRKH
;
A
#
# COMPACT_ATOMS: atom_id res chain seq x y z
N MET A 1 4.76 29.90 0.19
CA MET A 1 5.81 29.15 0.91
C MET A 1 6.40 30.12 1.91
N GLY A 2 6.08 29.96 3.19
CA GLY A 2 6.41 30.93 4.24
C GLY A 2 7.82 30.73 4.80
N ASP A 3 8.39 31.79 5.36
CA ASP A 3 9.76 31.88 5.89
C ASP A 3 10.21 30.73 6.81
N GLY A 4 9.28 30.04 7.48
CA GLY A 4 9.60 28.96 8.42
C GLY A 4 10.19 27.68 7.79
N ASP A 5 9.88 27.37 6.52
CA ASP A 5 10.41 26.16 5.85
C ASP A 5 11.88 26.34 5.43
N ILE A 6 12.27 27.57 5.09
CA ILE A 6 13.65 27.93 4.74
C ILE A 6 14.56 27.77 5.96
N ASP A 7 14.05 28.10 7.15
CA ASP A 7 14.78 28.00 8.41
C ASP A 7 15.13 26.54 8.75
N LEU A 8 14.18 25.62 8.57
CA LEU A 8 14.41 24.18 8.83
C LEU A 8 15.48 23.58 7.91
N ILE A 9 15.43 23.88 6.60
CA ILE A 9 16.41 23.35 5.64
C ILE A 9 17.82 23.87 5.95
N VAL A 10 17.92 25.14 6.33
CA VAL A 10 19.18 25.76 6.75
C VAL A 10 19.72 25.07 8.02
N ASP A 11 18.87 24.77 8.99
CA ASP A 11 19.29 24.10 10.22
C ASP A 11 19.71 22.64 9.98
N VAL A 12 19.02 21.92 9.09
CA VAL A 12 19.44 20.58 8.66
C VAL A 12 20.83 20.64 8.01
N ALA A 13 21.10 21.63 7.16
CA ALA A 13 22.43 21.80 6.56
C ALA A 13 23.51 22.08 7.62
N LYS A 14 23.24 22.99 8.58
CA LYS A 14 24.15 23.28 9.70
C LYS A 14 24.46 22.02 10.51
N ASN A 15 23.42 21.29 10.92
CA ASN A 15 23.58 20.11 11.77
C ASN A 15 24.28 18.97 11.05
N THR A 16 24.00 18.76 9.75
CA THR A 16 24.70 17.78 8.91
C THR A 16 26.21 18.10 8.83
N ASN A 17 26.57 19.38 8.71
CA ASN A 17 27.97 19.80 8.72
C ASN A 17 28.65 19.59 10.08
N LEU A 18 27.97 19.95 11.17
CA LEU A 18 28.46 19.74 12.53
C LEU A 18 28.72 18.25 12.79
N TYR A 19 27.80 17.38 12.41
CA TYR A 19 27.95 15.94 12.56
C TYR A 19 29.12 15.39 11.74
N GLY A 20 29.33 15.88 10.50
CA GLY A 20 30.51 15.53 9.71
C GLY A 20 31.83 15.89 10.39
N VAL A 21 31.89 17.06 11.04
CA VAL A 21 33.06 17.49 11.85
C VAL A 21 33.26 16.59 13.07
N GLN A 22 32.19 16.23 13.78
CA GLN A 22 32.28 15.36 14.96
C GLN A 22 32.83 13.97 14.63
N GLU A 23 32.38 13.37 13.52
CA GLU A 23 32.79 12.01 13.13
C GLU A 23 34.17 11.95 12.46
N THR A 24 34.53 12.96 11.67
CA THR A 24 35.73 12.89 10.80
C THR A 24 36.73 14.03 11.00
N GLY A 25 36.43 14.99 11.86
CA GLY A 25 37.20 16.22 12.03
C GLY A 25 37.07 17.21 10.86
N LYS A 26 36.24 16.93 9.84
CA LYS A 26 36.10 17.76 8.64
C LYS A 26 34.63 18.02 8.31
N SER A 27 34.29 19.28 8.04
CA SER A 27 32.97 19.65 7.56
C SER A 27 32.76 19.16 6.13
N ILE A 28 31.57 18.61 5.85
CA ILE A 28 31.21 18.18 4.50
C ILE A 28 30.75 19.33 3.59
N LYS A 29 30.62 20.55 4.14
CA LYS A 29 30.19 21.77 3.44
C LYS A 29 28.86 21.58 2.71
N ALA A 30 27.88 20.93 3.34
CA ALA A 30 26.51 20.85 2.84
C ALA A 30 25.84 22.22 2.90
N THR A 31 25.22 22.65 1.81
CA THR A 31 24.41 23.88 1.75
C THR A 31 22.92 23.57 1.82
N LYS A 32 22.06 24.59 1.90
CA LYS A 32 20.61 24.40 1.83
C LYS A 32 20.17 23.80 0.48
N GLU A 33 20.85 24.15 -0.60
CA GLU A 33 20.62 23.61 -1.94
C GLU A 33 20.93 22.10 -1.98
N ASP A 34 22.05 21.68 -1.39
CA ASP A 34 22.37 20.25 -1.26
C ASP A 34 21.27 19.47 -0.54
N ILE A 35 20.69 20.05 0.53
CA ILE A 35 19.61 19.40 1.29
C ILE A 35 18.31 19.36 0.48
N ILE A 36 17.98 20.40 -0.27
CA ILE A 36 16.81 20.44 -1.17
C ILE A 36 16.95 19.34 -2.24
N ASP A 37 18.08 19.27 -2.92
CA ASP A 37 18.35 18.27 -3.94
C ASP A 37 18.33 16.84 -3.37
N PHE A 38 18.89 16.65 -2.18
CA PHE A 38 18.84 15.39 -1.47
C PHE A 38 17.40 14.95 -1.16
N LEU A 39 16.56 15.86 -0.66
CA LEU A 39 15.15 15.57 -0.38
C LEU A 39 14.36 15.29 -1.67
N ALA A 40 14.58 16.09 -2.72
CA ALA A 40 13.94 15.90 -4.02
C ALA A 40 14.26 14.52 -4.62
N ILE A 41 15.53 14.10 -4.54
CA ILE A 41 15.95 12.76 -4.97
C ILE A 41 15.25 11.68 -4.15
N ASN A 42 15.17 11.80 -2.82
CA ASN A 42 14.47 10.81 -1.98
C ASN A 42 12.97 10.69 -2.32
N ILE A 43 12.30 11.80 -2.61
CA ILE A 43 10.91 11.80 -3.07
C ILE A 43 10.79 11.08 -4.42
N LEU A 44 11.65 11.40 -5.38
CA LEU A 44 11.65 10.76 -6.70
C LEU A 44 11.94 9.25 -6.64
N MET A 45 12.85 8.82 -5.76
CA MET A 45 13.14 7.40 -5.52
C MET A 45 11.96 6.65 -4.89
N GLY A 46 11.10 7.35 -4.14
CA GLY A 46 9.86 6.79 -3.62
C GLY A 46 8.79 6.58 -4.69
N VAL A 47 8.83 7.35 -5.78
CA VAL A 47 7.92 7.24 -6.93
C VAL A 47 8.42 6.21 -7.94
N VAL A 48 9.69 6.31 -8.32
CA VAL A 48 10.34 5.41 -9.28
C VAL A 48 11.26 4.50 -8.49
N VAL A 49 10.80 3.32 -8.10
CA VAL A 49 11.55 2.42 -7.21
C VAL A 49 12.52 1.53 -8.01
N MET A 50 13.79 1.50 -7.61
CA MET A 50 14.83 0.58 -8.11
C MET A 50 15.29 -0.40 -7.01
N PRO A 51 15.80 -1.60 -7.38
CA PRO A 51 16.28 -2.59 -6.41
C PRO A 51 17.39 -2.06 -5.48
N SER A 52 18.28 -1.22 -6.02
CA SER A 52 19.25 -0.47 -5.25
C SER A 52 19.18 1.00 -5.59
N TYR A 53 19.28 1.88 -4.58
CA TYR A 53 19.43 3.32 -4.83
C TYR A 53 20.67 3.65 -5.67
N LYS A 54 21.69 2.78 -5.67
CA LYS A 54 22.87 2.99 -6.51
C LYS A 54 22.56 2.85 -8.00
N ASP A 55 21.49 2.11 -8.34
CA ASP A 55 21.14 1.80 -9.72
C ASP A 55 20.66 3.05 -10.48
N TYR A 56 20.10 4.08 -9.81
CA TYR A 56 19.74 5.34 -10.46
C TYR A 56 20.92 6.05 -11.12
N TRP A 57 22.16 5.82 -10.63
CA TRP A 57 23.39 6.43 -11.17
C TRP A 57 24.22 5.48 -12.03
N LYS A 58 23.83 4.21 -12.19
CA LYS A 58 24.54 3.26 -13.07
C LYS A 58 24.20 3.55 -14.53
N THR A 59 25.18 3.45 -15.43
CA THR A 59 25.00 3.74 -16.87
C THR A 59 23.87 2.93 -17.50
N SER A 60 23.71 1.66 -17.13
CA SER A 60 22.69 0.75 -17.70
C SER A 60 21.25 1.13 -17.33
N TYR A 61 21.04 1.75 -16.17
CA TYR A 61 19.72 2.11 -15.64
C TYR A 61 19.69 3.58 -15.20
N ARG A 62 20.49 4.42 -15.87
CA ARG A 62 20.71 5.81 -15.46
C ARG A 62 19.39 6.56 -15.54
N TYR A 63 18.96 7.08 -14.41
CA TYR A 63 17.78 7.92 -14.36
C TYR A 63 18.21 9.38 -14.27
N GLY A 64 18.33 10.06 -15.43
CA GLY A 64 18.90 11.41 -15.55
C GLY A 64 18.28 12.43 -14.58
N LYS A 65 16.96 12.38 -14.37
CA LYS A 65 16.25 13.24 -13.41
C LYS A 65 16.74 13.12 -11.95
N ILE A 66 17.44 12.05 -11.59
CA ILE A 66 18.13 11.89 -10.29
C ILE A 66 19.64 12.07 -10.49
N ALA A 67 20.19 11.39 -11.49
CA ALA A 67 21.63 11.25 -11.66
C ALA A 67 22.33 12.55 -12.12
N ASP A 68 21.58 13.48 -12.72
CA ASP A 68 22.07 14.78 -13.17
C ASP A 68 21.93 15.87 -12.09
N VAL A 69 21.03 15.67 -11.11
CA VAL A 69 20.81 16.61 -10.00
C VAL A 69 21.99 16.60 -9.03
N MET A 70 22.43 15.41 -8.61
CA MET A 70 23.54 15.28 -7.67
C MET A 70 24.38 14.03 -7.97
N PRO A 71 25.72 14.11 -7.95
CA PRO A 71 26.57 12.92 -8.11
C PRO A 71 26.39 11.90 -6.97
N ILE A 72 26.47 10.60 -7.29
CA ILE A 72 26.28 9.53 -6.29
C ILE A 72 27.18 9.66 -5.05
N LYS A 73 28.42 10.13 -5.22
CA LYS A 73 29.36 10.34 -4.11
C LYS A 73 28.88 11.43 -3.15
N ARG A 74 28.34 12.52 -3.70
CA ARG A 74 27.78 13.63 -2.90
C ARG A 74 26.51 13.18 -2.18
N PHE A 75 25.64 12.47 -2.89
CA PHE A 75 24.44 11.89 -2.31
C PHE A 75 24.76 10.92 -1.15
N GLN A 76 25.73 10.03 -1.33
CA GLN A 76 26.18 9.10 -0.28
C GLN A 76 26.81 9.82 0.91
N GLN A 77 27.58 10.87 0.66
CA GLN A 77 28.18 11.70 1.71
C GLN A 77 27.10 12.36 2.56
N ILE A 78 26.13 13.05 1.93
CA ILE A 78 25.03 13.71 2.64
C ILE A 78 24.19 12.66 3.37
N ARG A 79 23.83 11.56 2.71
CA ARG A 79 23.07 10.46 3.35
C ARG A 79 23.75 9.92 4.60
N ARG A 80 25.08 9.78 4.60
CA ARG A 80 25.85 9.25 5.74
C ARG A 80 25.82 10.19 6.94
N TYR A 81 25.85 11.49 6.70
CA TYR A 81 25.94 12.50 7.75
C TYR A 81 24.64 13.29 7.96
N SER A 82 23.55 12.90 7.29
CA SER A 82 22.23 13.51 7.36
C SER A 82 21.68 13.33 8.77
N TYR A 83 22.07 14.27 9.63
CA TYR A 83 21.68 14.35 11.03
C TYR A 83 20.29 14.95 11.08
N VAL A 84 19.27 14.10 11.08
CA VAL A 84 17.90 14.55 11.35
C VAL A 84 17.65 14.41 12.85
N ASP A 85 18.24 15.37 13.55
CA ASP A 85 17.88 15.95 14.85
C ASP A 85 17.11 15.06 15.85
N ALA A 86 17.84 14.15 16.49
CA ALA A 86 17.33 13.47 17.67
C ALA A 86 17.33 14.37 18.93
N TYR A 87 18.05 15.50 18.95
CA TYR A 87 18.40 16.24 20.17
C TYR A 87 18.21 17.77 20.04
N PRO A 88 17.61 18.44 21.03
CA PRO A 88 17.31 17.93 22.37
C PRO A 88 16.08 16.99 22.45
N VAL A 89 16.24 15.90 23.19
CA VAL A 89 15.14 14.97 23.50
C VAL A 89 14.33 15.56 24.65
N GLU A 90 13.10 15.97 24.38
CA GLU A 90 12.14 16.41 25.40
C GLU A 90 11.24 15.25 25.83
N SER A 91 10.47 15.39 26.91
CA SER A 91 9.47 14.38 27.30
C SER A 91 8.06 14.90 26.97
N VAL A 92 7.25 14.08 26.29
CA VAL A 92 5.84 14.38 25.99
C VAL A 92 4.90 13.32 26.56
N LYS A 93 3.74 13.76 27.06
CA LYS A 93 2.70 12.85 27.58
C LYS A 93 1.98 12.13 26.44
N ARG A 94 2.01 10.79 26.45
CA ARG A 94 1.28 9.92 25.52
C ARG A 94 0.38 8.96 26.26
N PHE A 95 -0.82 8.73 25.73
CA PHE A 95 -1.74 7.76 26.31
C PHE A 95 -1.28 6.34 26.00
N HIS A 96 -1.14 5.52 27.03
CA HIS A 96 -0.72 4.13 26.91
C HIS A 96 -1.88 3.21 27.27
N LYS A 97 -2.37 2.46 26.27
CA LYS A 97 -3.60 1.64 26.37
C LYS A 97 -3.53 0.58 27.47
N LYS A 98 -2.38 -0.04 27.69
CA LYS A 98 -2.22 -1.12 28.69
C LYS A 98 -2.22 -0.59 30.13
N SER A 99 -1.61 0.58 30.38
CA SER A 99 -1.62 1.21 31.70
C SER A 99 -2.85 2.10 31.93
N LYS A 100 -3.71 2.27 30.90
CA LYS A 100 -4.88 3.17 30.91
C LYS A 100 -4.55 4.57 31.49
N GLY A 101 -3.36 5.08 31.19
CA GLY A 101 -2.85 6.33 31.74
C GLY A 101 -1.96 7.06 30.74
N ARG A 102 -1.64 8.33 31.03
CA ARG A 102 -0.66 9.09 30.25
C ARG A 102 0.73 8.86 30.84
N ILE A 103 1.65 8.40 30.01
CA ILE A 103 3.06 8.20 30.37
C ILE A 103 3.92 9.25 29.67
N ASP A 104 5.03 9.62 30.28
CA ASP A 104 6.04 10.48 29.65
C ASP A 104 6.89 9.64 28.71
N VAL A 105 6.98 10.08 27.46
CA VAL A 105 7.73 9.41 26.39
C VAL A 105 8.76 10.38 25.83
N PRO A 106 10.03 9.98 25.66
CA PRO A 106 11.04 10.78 24.96
C PRO A 106 10.57 11.18 23.56
N CYS A 107 10.65 12.46 23.25
CA CYS A 107 10.28 13.10 22.00
C CYS A 107 11.48 13.87 21.45
N PRO A 108 12.17 13.30 20.46
CA PRO A 108 13.20 13.99 19.70
C PRO A 108 12.68 15.27 19.01
N GLN A 109 13.53 16.26 18.79
CA GLN A 109 13.13 17.50 18.11
C GLN A 109 12.62 17.27 16.69
N ILE A 110 13.19 16.32 15.94
CA ILE A 110 12.66 15.92 14.62
C ILE A 110 11.15 15.58 14.68
N VAL A 111 10.69 14.93 15.75
CA VAL A 111 9.27 14.58 15.92
C VAL A 111 8.43 15.82 16.21
N ARG A 112 8.96 16.81 16.94
CA ARG A 112 8.30 18.12 17.12
C ARG A 112 8.21 18.89 15.82
N HIS A 113 9.32 19.01 15.08
CA HIS A 113 9.35 19.68 13.77
C HIS A 113 8.39 19.03 12.78
N TYR A 114 8.33 17.69 12.74
CA TYR A 114 7.35 16.95 11.97
C TYR A 114 5.92 17.33 12.39
N ASN A 115 5.57 17.13 13.67
CA ASN A 115 4.23 17.41 14.17
C ASN A 115 3.78 18.87 13.98
N ARG A 116 4.72 19.83 14.01
CA ARG A 116 4.46 21.25 13.72
C ARG A 116 3.99 21.47 12.29
N HIS A 117 4.56 20.76 11.32
CA HIS A 117 4.30 20.94 9.89
C HIS A 117 3.39 19.84 9.29
N MET A 118 2.89 18.92 10.11
CA MET A 118 1.96 17.84 9.72
C MET A 118 0.66 18.31 9.06
N GLY A 119 0.28 19.59 9.22
CA GLY A 119 -0.91 20.15 8.58
C GLY A 119 -0.91 20.04 7.05
N GLY A 120 0.25 20.17 6.40
CA GLY A 120 0.38 20.01 4.95
C GLY A 120 0.33 18.55 4.49
N VAL A 121 0.83 17.63 5.33
CA VAL A 121 0.83 16.18 5.06
C VAL A 121 -0.60 15.61 5.10
N ASN A 122 -1.42 16.04 6.07
CA ASN A 122 -2.82 15.62 6.16
C ASN A 122 -3.64 16.03 4.91
N LEU A 123 -3.39 17.23 4.38
CA LEU A 123 -4.03 17.68 3.14
C LEU A 123 -3.59 16.81 1.95
N ALA A 124 -2.31 16.49 1.84
CA ALA A 124 -1.79 15.61 0.80
C ALA A 124 -2.39 14.20 0.90
N ASP A 125 -2.48 13.62 2.09
CA ASP A 125 -3.12 12.32 2.33
C ASP A 125 -4.59 12.34 1.95
N MET A 126 -5.32 13.41 2.29
CA MET A 126 -6.70 13.61 1.88
C MET A 126 -6.83 13.69 0.36
N LEU A 127 -5.95 14.43 -0.32
CA LEU A 127 -5.93 14.55 -1.78
C LEU A 127 -5.58 13.23 -2.48
N ILE A 128 -4.64 12.46 -1.93
CA ILE A 128 -4.29 11.12 -2.42
C ILE A 128 -5.46 10.16 -2.24
N ALA A 129 -6.15 10.19 -1.10
CA ALA A 129 -7.36 9.39 -0.88
C ALA A 129 -8.46 9.76 -1.87
N TRP A 130 -8.69 11.06 -2.08
CA TRP A 130 -9.63 11.57 -3.09
C TRP A 130 -9.29 11.08 -4.51
N TYR A 131 -8.02 11.17 -4.90
CA TYR A 131 -7.56 10.72 -6.21
C TYR A 131 -7.79 9.21 -6.43
N ARG A 132 -7.51 8.38 -5.42
CA ARG A 132 -7.79 6.93 -5.46
C ARG A 132 -9.28 6.67 -5.62
N THR A 133 -10.14 7.35 -4.86
CA THR A 133 -11.60 7.20 -5.01
C THR A 133 -12.11 7.61 -6.39
N ILE A 134 -11.52 8.65 -7.01
CA ILE A 134 -11.83 9.05 -8.38
C ILE A 134 -11.37 8.01 -9.40
N GLN A 135 -10.17 7.43 -9.22
CA GLN A 135 -9.71 6.36 -10.11
C GLN A 135 -10.56 5.10 -10.00
N ASP A 136 -10.95 4.74 -8.78
CA ASP A 136 -11.80 3.58 -8.52
C ASP A 136 -13.19 3.77 -9.16
N SER A 137 -13.79 4.96 -9.06
CA SER A 137 -15.08 5.24 -9.72
C SER A 137 -15.02 5.17 -11.25
N VAL A 138 -13.92 5.65 -11.86
CA VAL A 138 -13.67 5.52 -13.30
C VAL A 138 -13.41 4.05 -13.70
N SER A 139 -12.84 3.24 -12.81
CA SER A 139 -12.59 1.82 -13.07
C SER A 139 -13.84 0.94 -12.93
N GLU A 140 -14.85 1.36 -12.15
CA GLU A 140 -16.11 0.62 -12.01
C GLU A 140 -16.88 0.54 -13.33
N GLU A 141 -16.77 1.56 -14.19
CA GLU A 141 -17.34 1.57 -15.54
C GLU A 141 -16.73 0.48 -16.45
N LYS A 142 -15.53 -0.04 -16.11
CA LYS A 142 -14.80 -1.04 -16.90
C LYS A 142 -14.92 -2.48 -16.39
N LYS A 143 -15.75 -2.76 -15.37
CA LYS A 143 -15.98 -4.14 -14.92
C LYS A 143 -16.75 -4.90 -16.01
N ILE A 144 -16.05 -5.77 -16.76
CA ILE A 144 -16.66 -6.75 -17.67
C ILE A 144 -17.69 -7.54 -16.85
N LYS A 145 -18.98 -7.37 -17.18
CA LYS A 145 -20.06 -8.17 -16.58
C LYS A 145 -19.80 -9.62 -16.95
N LYS A 146 -19.34 -10.42 -15.98
CA LYS A 146 -19.19 -11.87 -16.17
C LYS A 146 -20.56 -12.40 -16.60
N PRO A 147 -20.68 -13.17 -17.69
CA PRO A 147 -21.96 -13.71 -18.11
C PRO A 147 -22.52 -14.51 -16.94
N ALA A 148 -23.68 -14.08 -16.42
CA ALA A 148 -24.40 -14.87 -15.45
C ALA A 148 -24.80 -16.16 -16.16
N THR A 149 -24.24 -17.29 -15.74
CA THR A 149 -24.73 -18.60 -16.22
C THR A 149 -26.25 -18.62 -16.01
N GLU A 150 -27.02 -18.75 -17.09
CA GLU A 150 -28.48 -18.75 -17.03
C GLU A 150 -28.94 -19.79 -16.01
N ARG A 151 -29.71 -19.35 -15.02
CA ARG A 151 -30.34 -20.26 -14.07
C ARG A 151 -31.53 -20.91 -14.78
N PRO A 152 -31.73 -22.23 -14.68
CA PRO A 152 -32.94 -22.85 -15.21
C PRO A 152 -34.17 -22.20 -14.57
N ILE A 153 -35.18 -21.96 -15.39
CA ILE A 153 -36.45 -21.34 -14.98
C ILE A 153 -37.07 -22.22 -13.87
N ASP A 154 -37.62 -21.59 -12.82
CA ASP A 154 -38.17 -22.31 -11.67
C ASP A 154 -39.29 -23.30 -12.05
N ALA A 155 -40.07 -23.00 -13.11
CA ALA A 155 -41.04 -23.93 -13.68
C ALA A 155 -40.41 -25.26 -14.11
N ILE A 156 -39.23 -25.23 -14.74
CA ILE A 156 -38.47 -26.42 -15.15
C ILE A 156 -37.86 -27.09 -13.92
N ARG A 157 -37.42 -26.31 -12.94
CA ARG A 157 -36.76 -26.84 -11.73
C ARG A 157 -37.71 -27.66 -10.85
N TYR A 158 -38.98 -27.26 -10.75
CA TYR A 158 -39.95 -27.87 -9.82
C TYR A 158 -41.03 -28.72 -10.51
N ASP A 159 -40.94 -28.96 -11.82
CA ASP A 159 -41.93 -29.75 -12.57
C ASP A 159 -41.95 -31.26 -12.25
N ALA A 160 -41.08 -31.72 -11.32
CA ALA A 160 -40.99 -33.11 -10.84
C ALA A 160 -40.77 -34.20 -11.91
N VAL A 161 -40.53 -33.84 -13.17
CA VAL A 161 -40.45 -34.76 -14.31
C VAL A 161 -39.09 -34.61 -15.01
N ASP A 162 -38.50 -35.72 -15.46
CA ASP A 162 -37.29 -35.77 -16.30
C ASP A 162 -36.01 -35.13 -15.73
N HIS A 163 -35.81 -35.21 -14.42
CA HIS A 163 -34.57 -34.77 -13.77
C HIS A 163 -33.70 -35.98 -13.42
N TRP A 164 -33.03 -36.54 -14.43
CA TRP A 164 -32.20 -37.74 -14.26
C TRP A 164 -30.76 -37.39 -13.89
N PRO A 165 -30.14 -38.19 -13.00
CA PRO A 165 -28.73 -38.03 -12.65
C PRO A 165 -27.85 -38.63 -13.75
N GLU A 166 -26.91 -37.84 -14.24
CA GLU A 166 -25.86 -38.27 -15.17
C GLU A 166 -24.49 -38.13 -14.51
N HIS A 167 -23.61 -39.12 -14.74
CA HIS A 167 -22.23 -39.06 -14.26
C HIS A 167 -21.37 -38.22 -15.20
N THR A 168 -20.68 -37.26 -14.60
CA THR A 168 -19.85 -36.25 -15.25
C THR A 168 -18.60 -36.02 -14.40
N GLU A 169 -17.69 -35.18 -14.89
CA GLU A 169 -16.53 -34.75 -14.10
C GLU A 169 -16.96 -34.02 -12.81
N TYR A 170 -16.08 -34.06 -11.81
CA TYR A 170 -16.36 -33.39 -10.53
C TYR A 170 -16.44 -31.88 -10.70
N GLN A 171 -17.61 -31.33 -10.41
CA GLN A 171 -17.85 -29.89 -10.38
C GLN A 171 -18.40 -29.46 -9.03
N ARG A 172 -18.35 -28.15 -8.77
CA ARG A 172 -18.90 -27.59 -7.53
C ARG A 172 -20.42 -27.76 -7.48
N CYS A 173 -20.93 -28.29 -6.38
CA CYS A 173 -22.36 -28.43 -6.16
C CYS A 173 -23.04 -27.05 -6.13
N LYS A 174 -24.12 -26.89 -6.91
CA LYS A 174 -24.86 -25.61 -6.98
C LYS A 174 -25.66 -25.31 -5.72
N TYR A 175 -26.08 -26.33 -4.98
CA TYR A 175 -26.92 -26.19 -3.79
C TYR A 175 -26.12 -25.94 -2.50
N CYS A 176 -24.95 -26.56 -2.34
CA CYS A 176 -24.17 -26.45 -1.10
C CYS A 176 -22.76 -25.86 -1.34
N LYS A 177 -22.29 -25.02 -0.42
CA LYS A 177 -21.04 -24.25 -0.58
C LYS A 177 -19.76 -25.10 -0.60
N LYS A 178 -19.78 -26.27 0.05
CA LYS A 178 -18.61 -27.15 0.29
C LYS A 178 -18.66 -28.48 -0.47
N GLY A 179 -19.67 -28.72 -1.30
CA GLY A 179 -19.80 -30.00 -2.02
C GLY A 179 -19.15 -29.98 -3.39
N GLN A 180 -18.51 -31.08 -3.74
CA GLN A 180 -18.20 -31.44 -5.14
C GLN A 180 -19.10 -32.60 -5.54
N ALA A 181 -19.59 -32.57 -6.76
CA ALA A 181 -20.52 -33.56 -7.29
C ALA A 181 -20.09 -33.96 -8.70
N SER A 182 -20.00 -35.27 -8.94
CA SER A 182 -19.87 -35.86 -10.27
C SER A 182 -21.25 -36.12 -10.91
N THR A 183 -22.34 -35.79 -10.22
CA THR A 183 -23.70 -36.00 -10.71
C THR A 183 -24.28 -34.69 -11.21
N ARG A 184 -24.71 -34.69 -12.48
CA ARG A 184 -25.38 -33.58 -13.15
C ARG A 184 -26.85 -33.93 -13.43
N CYS A 185 -27.75 -32.97 -13.25
CA CYS A 185 -29.12 -33.11 -13.74
C CYS A 185 -29.17 -32.83 -15.25
N THR A 186 -29.69 -33.76 -16.05
CA THR A 186 -29.81 -33.61 -17.51
C THR A 186 -30.68 -32.43 -17.93
N LYS A 187 -31.74 -32.14 -17.18
CA LYS A 187 -32.71 -31.08 -17.49
C LYS A 187 -32.35 -29.71 -16.93
N CYS A 188 -31.89 -29.65 -15.68
CA CYS A 188 -31.45 -28.38 -15.07
C CYS A 188 -30.02 -27.99 -15.46
N ASN A 189 -29.23 -28.91 -16.03
CA ASN A 189 -27.81 -28.75 -16.33
C ASN A 189 -26.98 -28.21 -15.13
N VAL A 190 -27.29 -28.69 -13.92
CA VAL A 190 -26.60 -28.31 -12.67
C VAL A 190 -26.01 -29.53 -11.98
N HIS A 191 -24.83 -29.34 -11.37
CA HIS A 191 -24.16 -30.38 -10.59
C HIS A 191 -24.64 -30.33 -9.14
N LEU A 192 -25.06 -31.48 -8.61
CA LEU A 192 -25.68 -31.62 -7.29
C LEU A 192 -25.21 -32.90 -6.62
N CYS A 193 -24.90 -32.84 -5.33
CA CYS A 193 -24.48 -34.02 -4.57
C CYS A 193 -25.60 -35.08 -4.54
N TYR A 194 -25.26 -36.30 -4.96
CA TYR A 194 -26.10 -37.49 -4.84
C TYR A 194 -25.29 -38.61 -4.18
N VAL A 195 -25.08 -38.47 -2.86
CA VAL A 195 -24.30 -39.40 -2.04
C VAL A 195 -25.05 -39.70 -0.73
N ALA A 196 -24.80 -40.85 -0.12
CA ALA A 196 -25.52 -41.31 1.09
C ALA A 196 -25.58 -40.27 2.22
N LYS A 197 -24.47 -39.53 2.44
CA LYS A 197 -24.37 -38.49 3.48
C LYS A 197 -25.00 -37.14 3.09
N ARG A 198 -25.27 -36.91 1.80
CA ARG A 198 -25.69 -35.59 1.29
C ARG A 198 -26.43 -35.72 -0.04
N ASN A 199 -27.74 -35.52 -0.01
CA ASN A 199 -28.60 -35.60 -1.19
C ASN A 199 -29.12 -34.21 -1.61
N CYS A 200 -28.20 -33.40 -2.16
CA CYS A 200 -28.54 -32.09 -2.73
C CYS A 200 -29.38 -32.21 -4.02
N PHE A 201 -29.28 -33.34 -4.73
CA PHE A 201 -30.07 -33.61 -5.94
C PHE A 201 -31.57 -33.58 -5.66
N VAL A 202 -32.00 -34.17 -4.55
CA VAL A 202 -33.41 -34.11 -4.11
C VAL A 202 -33.73 -32.76 -3.47
N ALA A 203 -32.87 -32.25 -2.58
CA ALA A 203 -33.13 -30.98 -1.87
C ALA A 203 -33.27 -29.77 -2.81
N TYR A 204 -32.56 -29.74 -3.93
CA TYR A 204 -32.65 -28.66 -4.91
C TYR A 204 -34.04 -28.55 -5.58
N ARG A 205 -34.82 -29.64 -5.59
CA ARG A 205 -36.14 -29.73 -6.27
C ARG A 205 -37.31 -29.82 -5.28
N LYS A 206 -37.03 -29.84 -3.97
CA LYS A 206 -38.05 -29.74 -2.93
C LYS A 206 -38.16 -28.27 -2.53
N HIS A 207 -39.35 -27.70 -2.69
CA HIS A 207 -39.71 -26.42 -2.08
C HIS A 207 -40.83 -26.65 -1.09
#